data_AF-A0A932XAH3-F1
#
_entry.id   AF-A0A932XAH3-F1
#
_cell.length_a   1.000
_cell.length_b   1.000
_cell.length_c   1.000
_cell.angle_alpha   90.00
_cell.angle_beta   90.00
_cell.angle_gamma   90.00
#
_symmetry.space_group_name_H-M   'P 1'
#
loop_
_entity.id
_entity.type
_entity.pdbx_description
1 polymer ?
#
loop_
_entity_poly.entity_id
_entity_poly.type
_entity_poly.pdbx_seq_one_letter_code
_entity_poly.pdbx_strand_id
1 'polypeptide(L)' 'MGSHDDFLAVMGLVFARKLQPVVDSVYPLADYPQALARMMANEHFGKILVDSEE' A
#
# COMPACT_ATOMS: atom_id res chain seq x y z
N MET A 1 7.19 -13.82 3.67
CA MET A 1 8.09 -12.97 2.86
C MET A 1 8.38 -13.71 1.57
N GLY A 2 8.33 -13.02 0.43
CA GLY A 2 8.80 -13.56 -0.86
C GLY A 2 10.27 -13.25 -1.08
N SER A 3 10.90 -13.97 -2.01
CA SER A 3 12.26 -13.73 -2.49
C SER A 3 12.36 -12.44 -3.31
N HIS A 4 13.58 -12.03 -3.66
CA HIS A 4 13.80 -10.95 -4.61
C HIS A 4 13.15 -11.24 -5.98
N ASP A 5 13.25 -12.49 -6.44
CA ASP A 5 12.66 -12.93 -7.70
C ASP A 5 11.13 -12.87 -7.66
N ASP A 6 10.52 -13.25 -6.53
CA ASP A 6 9.07 -13.11 -6.34
C ASP A 6 8.64 -11.64 -6.41
N PHE A 7 9.42 -10.74 -5.81
CA PHE A 7 9.16 -9.30 -5.88
C PHE A 7 9.20 -8.80 -7.33
N LEU A 8 10.25 -9.13 -8.08
CA LEU A 8 10.39 -8.73 -9.48
C LEU A 8 9.24 -9.27 -10.35
N ALA A 9 8.86 -10.53 -10.15
CA ALA A 9 7.77 -11.16 -10.87
C ALA A 9 6.44 -10.43 -10.59
N VAL A 10 6.10 -10.17 -9.32
CA VAL A 10 4.86 -9.49 -8.93
C VAL A 10 4.84 -8.03 -9.42
N MET A 11 5.95 -7.30 -9.30
CA MET A 11 6.04 -5.92 -9.78
C MET A 11 5.87 -5.85 -11.30
N GLY A 12 6.40 -6.82 -12.05
CA GLY A 12 6.17 -6.94 -13.49
C GLY A 12 4.67 -7.04 -13.85
N LEU A 13 3.88 -7.77 -13.05
CA LEU A 13 2.43 -7.86 -13.23
C LEU A 13 1.71 -6.53 -12.92
N VAL A 14 2.16 -5.81 -11.89
CA VAL A 14 1.62 -4.49 -11.53
C VAL A 14 1.85 -3.49 -12.66
N PHE A 15 3.08 -3.37 -13.16
CA PHE A 15 3.41 -2.44 -14.24
C PHE A 15 2.75 -2.81 -15.56
N ALA A 16 2.56 -4.11 -15.83
CA ALA A 16 1.79 -4.59 -16.97
C ALA A 16 0.26 -4.41 -16.82
N ARG A 17 -0.21 -3.82 -15.71
CA ARG A 17 -1.64 -3.65 -15.35
C ARG A 17 -2.42 -4.97 -15.28
N LYS A 18 -1.74 -6.10 -15.08
CA LYS A 18 -2.35 -7.43 -14.90
C LYS A 18 -2.69 -7.71 -13.44
N LEU A 19 -2.08 -6.97 -12.52
CA LEU A 19 -2.35 -7.02 -11.09
C LEU A 19 -2.56 -5.59 -10.59
N GLN A 20 -3.72 -5.31 -10.01
CA GLN A 20 -4.01 -4.01 -9.42
C GLN A 20 -4.03 -4.14 -7.90
N PRO A 21 -3.07 -3.53 -7.17
CA PRO A 21 -3.12 -3.47 -5.72
C PRO A 21 -4.39 -2.76 -5.25
N VAL A 22 -5.08 -3.34 -4.28
CA VAL A 22 -6.21 -2.67 -3.63
C VAL A 22 -5.64 -1.64 -2.66
N VAL A 23 -5.91 -0.37 -2.94
CA VAL A 23 -5.61 0.77 -2.06
C VAL A 23 -6.90 1.18 -1.39
N ASP A 24 -6.93 1.11 -0.06
CA ASP A 24 -8.07 1.50 0.77
C ASP A 24 -8.15 3.02 0.92
N SER A 25 -7.01 3.61 1.26
CA SER A 25 -6.91 5.02 1.62
C SER A 25 -5.48 5.55 1.41
N VAL A 26 -5.39 6.85 1.16
CA VAL A 26 -4.13 7.59 1.04
C VAL A 26 -4.19 8.74 2.03
N TYR A 27 -3.18 8.87 2.88
CA TYR A 27 -3.04 9.94 3.86
C TYR A 27 -1.81 10.78 3.53
N PRO A 28 -1.84 12.11 3.70
CA PRO A 28 -0.62 12.90 3.70
C PRO A 28 0.26 12.47 4.89
N LEU A 29 1.58 12.63 4.76
CA LEU A 29 2.54 12.26 5.81
C LEU A 29 2.24 12.93 7.15
N ALA A 30 1.72 14.16 7.12
CA ALA A 30 1.29 14.89 8.31
C ALA A 30 0.21 14.12 9.13
N ASP A 31 -0.61 13.30 8.45
CA ASP A 31 -1.68 12.49 9.04
C ASP A 31 -1.28 11.02 9.26
N TYR A 32 0.03 10.73 9.28
CA TYR A 32 0.52 9.38 9.58
C TYR A 32 -0.06 8.77 10.87
N PRO A 33 -0.19 9.50 12.00
CA PRO A 33 -0.79 8.94 13.21
C PRO A 33 -2.22 8.40 12.99
N GLN A 34 -3.01 9.05 12.15
CA GLN A 34 -4.38 8.67 11.80
C GLN A 34 -4.38 7.43 10.91
N ALA A 35 -3.50 7.37 9.92
CA ALA A 35 -3.31 6.20 9.07
C ALA A 35 -2.95 4.95 9.90
N LEU A 36 -2.02 5.11 10.87
CA LEU A 36 -1.61 4.04 11.77
C LEU A 36 -2.75 3.58 12.69
N ALA A 37 -3.52 4.50 13.27
CA ALA A 37 -4.66 4.17 14.12
C ALA A 37 -5.70 3.33 13.36
N ARG A 38 -6.06 3.70 12.13
CA ARG A 38 -6.97 2.94 11.25
C ARG A 38 -6.43 1.54 10.93
N MET A 39 -5.12 1.44 10.68
CA MET A 39 -4.47 0.15 10.46
C MET A 39 -4.60 -0.77 11.68
N MET A 40 -4.29 -0.24 12.87
CA MET A 40 -4.34 -0.98 14.14
C MET A 40 -5.76 -1.39 14.53
N ALA A 41 -6.76 -0.58 14.18
CA ALA A 41 -8.17 -0.90 14.38
C ALA A 41 -8.71 -1.97 13.40
N ASN A 42 -7.91 -2.41 12.41
CA ASN A 42 -8.33 -3.29 11.31
C ASN A 42 -9.51 -2.74 10.50
N GLU A 43 -9.62 -1.41 10.37
CA GLU A 43 -10.72 -0.73 9.67
C GLU A 43 -10.45 -0.49 8.17
N HIS A 44 -9.51 -1.22 7.59
CA HIS A 44 -9.06 -1.04 6.21
C HIS A 44 -9.18 -2.34 5.41
N PHE A 45 -9.52 -2.24 4.12
CA PHE A 45 -9.48 -3.36 3.19
C PHE A 45 -8.46 -3.10 2.09
N GLY A 46 -7.28 -3.69 2.22
CA GLY A 46 -6.17 -3.50 1.28
C GLY A 46 -5.03 -2.71 1.90
N LYS A 47 -4.36 -1.87 1.11
CA LYS A 47 -3.20 -1.10 1.54
C LYS A 47 -3.61 0.32 1.95
N ILE A 48 -3.05 0.80 3.05
CA ILE A 48 -3.06 2.22 3.41
C ILE A 48 -1.74 2.81 2.90
N LEU A 49 -1.83 3.90 2.13
CA LEU A 49 -0.68 4.61 1.61
C LEU A 49 -0.47 5.90 2.41
N VAL A 50 0.79 6.26 2.60
CA VAL A 50 1.20 7.53 3.22
C VAL A 50 2.02 8.27 2.18
N ASP A 51 1.51 9.43 1.76
CA ASP A 51 2.15 10.26 0.75
C ASP A 51 3.11 11.24 1.42
N SER A 52 4.37 11.19 0.99
CA SER A 52 5.44 12.05 1.51
C SER A 52 5.58 13.37 0.74
N GLU A 53 4.81 13.55 -0.34
CA GLU A 53 4.82 14.77 -1.16
C GLU A 53 3.61 15.66 -0.80
N GLU A 54 3.86 16.98 -0.69
CA GLU A 54 2.85 18.06 -0.76
C GLU A 54 3.00 18.79 -2.08
#